data_AF-A0A7T2W129-F1
#
_entry.id   AF-A0A7T2W129-F1
#
_cell.length_a   1.000
_cell.length_b   1.000
_cell.length_c   1.000
_cell.angle_alpha   90.00
_cell.angle_beta   90.00
_cell.angle_gamma   90.00
#
_symmetry.space_group_name_H-M   'P 1'
#
loop_
_entity.id
_entity.type
_entity.pdbx_description
1 polymer ?
#
loop_
_entity_poly.entity_id
_entity_poly.type
_entity_poly.pdbx_seq_one_letter_code
_entity_poly.pdbx_strand_id
1 'polypeptide(L)'
;MNQMLRVPREETSLRLRTTQTLRTAILDGVFAPGQKLSERELCESLDVSRSCLRESLQHLQAEGLITIVPHRGPEVTDISVQEVRDIYEVRASLEGLASRGFALHASAGQRAALRAKLGELAVPAVASDKVALLAIKNQFYDILIEGCGNLVAGQMLRQLNNRVTVLRRISMSQPGRLPQTLAELDAIVAAIEQGDADQAARLSADHVQKASQGVLRAMAEKAGPAS
;
A
#
# COMPACT_ATOMS: atom_id res chain seq x y z
N MET A 1 41.01 6.61 10.78
CA MET A 1 39.83 6.68 11.67
C MET A 1 38.56 6.82 10.84
N ASN A 2 38.15 5.78 10.07
CA ASN A 2 36.77 5.62 9.55
C ASN A 2 36.49 4.28 8.83
N GLN A 3 37.20 3.19 9.19
CA GLN A 3 36.72 1.83 8.93
C GLN A 3 35.58 1.42 9.91
N MET A 4 35.13 2.35 10.77
CA MET A 4 34.24 2.13 11.93
C MET A 4 32.73 2.15 11.60
N LEU A 5 32.34 2.22 10.33
CA LEU A 5 30.94 2.15 9.89
C LEU A 5 30.70 0.93 9.01
N ARG A 6 31.07 -0.26 9.52
CA ARG A 6 30.60 -1.53 8.94
C ARG A 6 29.44 -2.09 9.76
N VAL A 7 28.37 -2.44 9.07
CA VAL A 7 27.44 -3.50 9.47
C VAL A 7 27.39 -4.50 8.33
N PRO A 8 28.09 -5.65 8.41
CA PRO A 8 27.85 -6.76 7.50
C PRO A 8 26.57 -7.46 7.95
N ARG A 9 25.52 -7.38 7.14
CA ARG A 9 24.23 -8.01 7.43
C ARG A 9 24.16 -9.37 6.74
N GLU A 10 23.60 -10.36 7.45
CA GLU A 10 23.01 -11.56 6.85
C GLU A 10 22.05 -11.16 5.71
N GLU A 11 21.94 -12.00 4.67
CA GLU A 11 21.16 -11.71 3.44
C GLU A 11 19.70 -11.33 3.72
N THR A 12 19.13 -11.67 4.87
CA THR A 12 17.95 -11.00 5.45
C THR A 12 17.93 -11.17 6.97
N SER A 13 17.90 -10.08 7.74
CA SER A 13 17.87 -10.16 9.22
C SER A 13 16.66 -10.94 9.73
N LEU A 14 16.81 -11.70 10.83
CA LEU A 14 15.72 -12.46 11.47
C LEU A 14 14.43 -11.63 11.63
N ARG A 15 14.54 -10.38 12.08
CA ARG A 15 13.41 -9.44 12.18
C ARG A 15 12.64 -9.28 10.88
N LEU A 16 13.33 -9.04 9.75
CA LEU A 16 12.68 -8.87 8.45
C LEU A 16 11.93 -10.14 8.04
N ARG A 17 12.50 -11.32 8.32
CA ARG A 17 11.83 -12.61 8.09
C ARG A 17 10.61 -12.76 8.98
N THR A 18 10.71 -12.44 10.27
CA THR A 18 9.58 -12.44 11.22
C THR A 18 8.46 -11.51 10.78
N THR A 19 8.78 -10.26 10.41
CA THR A 19 7.83 -9.31 9.86
C THR A 19 7.16 -9.86 8.60
N GLN A 20 7.92 -10.43 7.66
CA GLN A 20 7.36 -10.99 6.43
C GLN A 20 6.45 -12.19 6.69
N THR A 21 6.83 -13.10 7.58
CA THR A 21 6.01 -14.26 7.95
C THR A 21 4.68 -13.82 8.57
N LEU A 22 4.72 -12.90 9.54
CA LEU A 22 3.51 -12.36 10.17
C LEU A 22 2.65 -11.59 9.16
N ARG A 23 3.26 -10.77 8.31
CA ARG A 23 2.58 -10.05 7.23
C ARG A 23 1.82 -11.01 6.32
N THR A 24 2.47 -12.08 5.86
CA THR A 24 1.85 -13.10 5.01
C THR A 24 0.70 -13.78 5.75
N ALA A 25 0.90 -14.22 7.00
CA ALA A 25 -0.14 -14.88 7.79
C ALA A 25 -1.39 -14.01 7.99
N ILE A 26 -1.22 -12.72 8.30
CA ILE A 26 -2.35 -11.77 8.42
C ILE A 26 -3.09 -11.64 7.08
N LEU A 27 -2.34 -11.51 5.98
CA LEU A 27 -2.90 -11.22 4.67
C LEU A 27 -3.54 -12.45 4.00
N ASP A 28 -3.10 -13.65 4.37
CA ASP A 28 -3.69 -14.93 3.97
C ASP A 28 -4.88 -15.32 4.88
N GLY A 29 -5.17 -14.52 5.91
CA GLY A 29 -6.30 -14.73 6.81
C GLY A 29 -6.08 -15.80 7.87
N VAL A 30 -4.82 -16.20 8.13
CA VAL A 30 -4.47 -17.09 9.25
C VAL A 30 -4.89 -16.45 10.58
N PHE A 31 -4.79 -15.12 10.67
CA PHE A 31 -5.33 -14.33 11.77
C PHE A 31 -6.54 -13.53 11.28
N ALA A 32 -7.66 -13.61 12.01
CA ALA A 32 -8.87 -12.88 11.67
C ALA A 32 -8.73 -11.37 11.98
N PRO A 33 -9.43 -10.48 11.24
CA PRO A 33 -9.57 -9.08 11.65
C PRO A 33 -10.07 -8.97 13.10
N GLY A 34 -9.47 -8.07 13.88
CA GLY A 34 -9.79 -7.91 15.31
C GLY A 34 -9.24 -9.02 16.21
N GLN A 35 -8.58 -10.05 15.66
CA GLN A 35 -7.98 -11.10 16.47
C GLN A 35 -6.82 -10.53 17.31
N LYS A 36 -6.94 -10.69 18.63
CA LYS A 36 -5.85 -10.41 19.56
C LYS A 36 -4.69 -11.39 19.33
N LEU A 37 -3.48 -10.84 19.29
CA LEU A 37 -2.25 -11.61 19.12
C LEU A 37 -1.54 -11.79 20.46
N SER A 38 -1.31 -13.04 20.85
CA SER A 38 -0.52 -13.37 22.05
C SER A 38 0.97 -13.29 21.73
N GLU A 39 1.65 -12.27 22.27
CA GLU A 39 3.11 -12.13 22.07
C GLU A 39 3.87 -13.37 22.54
N ARG A 40 3.40 -14.03 23.60
CA ARG A 40 4.03 -15.26 24.12
C ARG A 40 3.92 -16.40 23.10
N GLU A 41 2.72 -16.67 22.60
CA GLU A 41 2.47 -17.76 21.65
C GLU A 41 3.16 -17.49 20.31
N LEU A 42 3.20 -16.23 19.87
CA LEU A 42 3.93 -15.85 18.66
C LEU A 42 5.44 -16.01 18.81
N CYS A 43 6.02 -15.67 19.97
CA CYS A 43 7.45 -15.92 20.22
C CYS A 43 7.76 -17.43 20.19
N GLU A 44 6.92 -18.25 20.84
CA GLU A 44 7.07 -19.70 20.87
C GLU A 44 6.91 -20.32 19.47
N SER A 45 5.90 -19.89 18.71
CA SER A 45 5.59 -20.46 17.39
C SER A 45 6.58 -20.05 16.30
N LEU A 46 7.10 -18.82 16.37
CA LEU A 46 8.06 -18.28 15.40
C LEU A 46 9.52 -18.52 15.79
N ASP A 47 9.76 -19.06 17.00
CA ASP A 47 11.08 -19.26 17.60
C ASP A 47 11.93 -17.96 17.58
N VAL A 48 11.35 -16.88 18.11
CA VAL A 48 12.01 -15.56 18.16
C VAL A 48 11.96 -14.92 19.54
N SER A 49 12.92 -14.02 19.79
CA SER A 49 12.92 -13.22 21.01
C SER A 49 11.76 -12.21 21.04
N ARG A 50 11.34 -11.83 22.25
CA ARG A 50 10.31 -10.80 22.45
C ARG A 50 10.68 -9.44 21.82
N SER A 51 11.96 -9.06 21.83
CA SER A 51 12.39 -7.80 21.21
C SER A 51 12.21 -7.83 19.70
N CYS A 52 12.63 -8.93 19.05
CA CYS A 52 12.46 -9.15 17.62
C CYS A 52 10.97 -9.14 17.23
N LEU A 53 10.12 -9.81 18.00
CA LEU A 53 8.68 -9.81 17.77
C LEU A 53 8.08 -8.41 17.91
N ARG A 54 8.43 -7.66 18.96
CA ARG A 54 7.90 -6.30 19.17
C ARG A 54 8.30 -5.32 18.09
N GLU A 55 9.56 -5.35 17.64
CA GLU A 55 9.99 -4.53 16.49
C GLU A 55 9.24 -4.92 15.21
N SER A 56 8.98 -6.22 15.02
CA SER A 56 8.20 -6.71 13.88
C SER A 56 6.75 -6.22 13.94
N LEU A 57 6.11 -6.30 15.11
CA LEU A 57 4.74 -5.80 15.33
C LEU A 57 4.65 -4.28 15.17
N GLN A 58 5.64 -3.52 15.63
CA GLN A 58 5.71 -2.06 15.40
C GLN A 58 5.80 -1.73 13.92
N HIS A 59 6.58 -2.50 13.14
CA HIS A 59 6.66 -2.32 11.70
C HIS A 59 5.30 -2.61 11.03
N LEU A 60 4.63 -3.69 11.43
CA LEU A 60 3.29 -4.04 10.94
C LEU A 60 2.23 -3.03 11.38
N GLN A 61 2.40 -2.39 12.54
CA GLN A 61 1.54 -1.30 12.99
C GLN A 61 1.70 -0.07 12.09
N ALA A 62 2.93 0.27 11.68
CA ALA A 62 3.17 1.36 10.73
C ALA A 62 2.54 1.08 9.35
N GLU A 63 2.42 -0.20 8.96
CA GLU A 63 1.70 -0.67 7.77
C GLU A 63 0.17 -0.77 7.96
N GLY A 64 -0.34 -0.47 9.15
CA GLY A 64 -1.76 -0.60 9.48
C GLY A 64 -2.28 -2.04 9.53
N LEU A 65 -1.39 -3.04 9.54
CA LEU A 65 -1.77 -4.46 9.65
C LEU A 65 -2.09 -4.86 11.09
N ILE A 66 -1.48 -4.16 12.05
CA ILE A 66 -1.66 -4.37 13.48
C ILE A 66 -2.11 -3.07 14.13
N THR A 67 -3.03 -3.18 15.08
CA THR A 67 -3.37 -2.10 16.02
C THR A 67 -2.90 -2.50 17.42
N ILE A 68 -2.27 -1.58 18.14
CA ILE A 68 -1.88 -1.81 19.54
C ILE A 68 -2.92 -1.12 20.42
N VAL A 69 -3.78 -1.92 21.05
CA VAL A 69 -4.83 -1.41 21.94
C VAL A 69 -4.28 -1.25 23.36
N PRO A 70 -4.45 -0.08 23.99
CA PRO A 70 -4.04 0.14 25.37
C PRO A 70 -4.55 -0.99 26.30
N HIS A 71 -3.67 -1.54 27.12
CA HIS A 71 -3.94 -2.64 28.07
C HIS A 71 -4.38 -3.99 27.47
N ARG A 72 -4.76 -4.07 26.18
CA ARG A 72 -5.11 -5.35 25.52
C ARG A 72 -3.96 -5.93 24.71
N GLY A 73 -3.04 -5.11 24.20
CA GLY A 73 -1.90 -5.55 23.39
C GLY A 73 -2.18 -5.48 21.88
N PRO A 74 -1.35 -6.14 21.06
CA PRO A 74 -1.49 -6.12 19.60
C PRO A 74 -2.69 -6.96 19.13
N GLU A 75 -3.42 -6.45 18.15
CA GLU A 75 -4.49 -7.16 17.43
C GLU A 75 -4.38 -6.89 15.93
N VAL A 76 -4.89 -7.82 15.12
CA VAL A 76 -5.02 -7.60 13.67
C VAL A 76 -6.00 -6.45 13.44
N THR A 77 -5.60 -5.48 12.63
CA THR A 77 -6.45 -4.32 12.35
C THR A 77 -7.77 -4.77 11.72
N ASP A 78 -8.87 -4.36 12.34
CA ASP A 78 -10.22 -4.43 11.77
C ASP A 78 -10.61 -3.03 11.29
N ILE A 79 -10.98 -2.90 10.01
CA ILE A 79 -11.30 -1.61 9.39
C ILE A 79 -12.77 -1.64 9.02
N SER A 80 -13.55 -0.72 9.60
CA SER A 80 -14.97 -0.62 9.30
C SER A 80 -15.23 -0.13 7.87
N VAL A 81 -16.43 -0.43 7.36
CA VAL A 81 -16.88 0.06 6.04
C VAL A 81 -16.81 1.59 5.95
N GLN A 82 -17.16 2.29 7.05
CA GLN A 82 -17.12 3.74 7.07
C GLN A 82 -15.68 4.25 7.02
N GLU A 83 -14.76 3.66 7.79
CA GLU A 83 -13.34 4.04 7.73
C GLU A 83 -12.75 3.81 6.34
N VAL A 84 -13.13 2.74 5.63
CA VAL A 84 -12.72 2.55 4.22
C VAL A 84 -13.19 3.72 3.37
N ARG A 85 -14.43 4.17 3.50
CA ARG A 85 -14.94 5.31 2.72
C ARG A 85 -14.15 6.58 3.02
N ASP A 86 -13.98 6.90 4.30
CA ASP A 86 -13.28 8.12 4.75
C ASP A 86 -11.82 8.13 4.27
N ILE A 87 -11.14 6.99 4.38
CA ILE A 87 -9.76 6.81 3.91
C ILE A 87 -9.66 7.06 2.40
N TYR A 88 -10.55 6.44 1.62
CA TYR A 88 -10.48 6.53 0.16
C TYR A 88 -10.92 7.91 -0.36
N GLU A 89 -11.79 8.62 0.36
CA GLU A 89 -12.13 10.02 0.09
C GLU A 89 -10.89 10.92 0.22
N VAL A 90 -10.21 10.88 1.37
CA VAL A 90 -8.98 11.66 1.58
C VAL A 90 -7.89 11.27 0.59
N ARG A 91 -7.73 9.97 0.33
CA ARG A 91 -6.77 9.46 -0.65
C ARG A 91 -7.05 9.99 -2.06
N ALA A 92 -8.31 10.02 -2.49
CA ALA A 92 -8.68 10.52 -3.81
C ALA A 92 -8.34 12.00 -3.97
N SER A 93 -8.58 12.81 -2.94
CA SER A 93 -8.19 14.22 -2.93
C SER A 93 -6.67 14.41 -3.01
N LEU A 94 -5.90 13.63 -2.23
CA LEU A 94 -4.44 13.72 -2.22
C LEU A 94 -3.80 13.22 -3.52
N GLU A 95 -4.27 12.10 -4.07
CA GLU A 95 -3.77 11.59 -5.36
C GLU A 95 -4.16 12.50 -6.52
N GLY A 96 -5.36 13.09 -6.51
CA GLY A 96 -5.74 14.11 -7.48
C GLY A 96 -4.82 15.34 -7.42
N LEU A 97 -4.54 15.84 -6.21
CA LEU A 97 -3.59 16.94 -6.00
C LEU A 97 -2.17 16.58 -6.48
N ALA A 98 -1.70 15.36 -6.18
CA ALA A 98 -0.38 14.89 -6.60
C ALA A 98 -0.28 14.77 -8.13
N SER A 99 -1.29 14.19 -8.79
CA SER A 99 -1.33 14.06 -10.26
C SER A 99 -1.39 15.41 -10.95
N ARG A 100 -2.17 16.37 -10.42
CA ARG A 100 -2.19 17.76 -10.88
C ARG A 100 -0.81 18.39 -10.80
N GLY A 101 -0.19 18.31 -9.61
CA GLY A 101 1.13 18.87 -9.36
C GLY A 101 2.20 18.23 -10.25
N PHE A 102 2.14 16.92 -10.47
CA PHE A 102 3.08 16.22 -11.35
C PHE A 102 2.93 16.67 -12.79
N ALA A 103 1.69 16.83 -13.29
CA ALA A 103 1.44 17.36 -14.62
C ALA A 103 2.00 18.77 -14.82
N LEU A 104 2.03 19.61 -13.78
CA LEU A 104 2.53 20.98 -13.83
C LEU A 104 4.04 21.12 -13.61
N HIS A 105 4.62 20.30 -12.72
CA HIS A 105 5.96 20.54 -12.18
C HIS A 105 7.00 19.47 -12.55
N ALA A 106 6.57 18.26 -12.95
CA ALA A 106 7.50 17.18 -13.22
C ALA A 106 8.37 17.47 -14.46
N SER A 107 9.65 17.19 -14.33
CA SER A 107 10.62 17.22 -15.42
C SER A 107 10.31 16.17 -16.49
N ALA A 108 10.85 16.34 -17.70
CA ALA A 108 10.71 15.34 -18.77
C ALA A 108 11.24 13.96 -18.35
N GLY A 109 12.34 13.92 -17.59
CA GLY A 109 12.91 12.68 -17.05
C GLY A 109 11.98 11.97 -16.06
N GLN A 110 11.31 12.72 -15.18
CA GLN A 110 10.31 12.15 -14.26
C GLN A 110 9.08 11.62 -14.99
N ARG A 111 8.59 12.33 -16.02
CA ARG A 111 7.46 11.85 -16.86
C ARG A 111 7.82 10.55 -17.57
N ALA A 112 9.02 10.48 -18.16
CA ALA A 112 9.52 9.27 -18.80
C ALA A 112 9.67 8.12 -17.79
N ALA A 113 10.17 8.39 -16.58
CA ALA A 113 10.28 7.38 -15.52
C ALA A 113 8.90 6.86 -15.08
N LEU A 114 7.90 7.74 -14.95
CA LEU A 114 6.53 7.35 -14.60
C LEU A 114 5.91 6.44 -15.67
N ARG A 115 6.06 6.81 -16.95
CA ARG A 115 5.62 6.01 -18.10
C ARG A 115 6.31 4.66 -18.16
N ALA A 116 7.63 4.62 -17.98
CA ALA A 116 8.40 3.37 -17.95
C ALA A 116 7.92 2.45 -16.82
N LYS A 117 7.66 3.01 -15.62
CA LYS A 117 7.20 2.24 -14.48
C LYS A 117 5.79 1.67 -14.68
N LEU A 118 4.91 2.37 -15.39
CA LEU A 118 3.63 1.81 -15.83
C LEU A 118 3.83 0.64 -16.79
N GLY A 119 4.79 0.73 -17.71
CA GLY A 119 5.15 -0.37 -18.61
C GLY A 119 5.57 -1.64 -17.86
N GLU A 120 6.33 -1.49 -16.76
CA GLU A 120 6.71 -2.62 -15.90
C GLU A 120 5.51 -3.30 -15.22
N LEU A 121 4.46 -2.55 -14.85
CA LEU A 121 3.24 -3.12 -14.27
C LEU A 121 2.49 -4.04 -15.25
N ALA A 122 2.63 -3.80 -16.55
CA ALA A 122 1.97 -4.57 -17.60
C ALA A 122 2.73 -5.87 -17.96
N VAL A 123 3.95 -6.07 -17.47
CA VAL A 123 4.76 -7.26 -17.75
C VAL A 123 4.09 -8.50 -17.15
N PRO A 124 3.85 -9.59 -17.92
CA PRO A 124 3.14 -10.78 -17.43
C PRO A 124 3.73 -11.42 -16.17
N ALA A 125 5.06 -11.43 -16.05
CA ALA A 125 5.75 -11.95 -14.86
C ALA A 125 5.47 -11.10 -13.60
N VAL A 126 5.33 -9.79 -13.74
CA VAL A 126 4.94 -8.89 -12.65
C VAL A 126 3.44 -9.02 -12.37
N ALA A 127 2.61 -9.06 -13.41
CA ALA A 127 1.17 -9.16 -13.32
C ALA A 127 0.68 -10.44 -12.60
N SER A 128 1.44 -11.54 -12.69
CA SER A 128 1.11 -12.83 -12.06
C SER A 128 1.59 -12.96 -10.61
N ASP A 129 2.55 -12.13 -10.17
CA ASP A 129 3.04 -12.10 -8.79
C ASP A 129 2.46 -10.90 -8.03
N LYS A 130 1.55 -11.17 -7.09
CA LYS A 130 0.87 -10.13 -6.28
C LYS A 130 1.84 -9.28 -5.47
N VAL A 131 2.95 -9.85 -5.01
CA VAL A 131 3.96 -9.14 -4.21
C VAL A 131 4.76 -8.22 -5.12
N ALA A 132 5.26 -8.73 -6.24
CA ALA A 132 5.97 -7.94 -7.23
C ALA A 132 5.09 -6.81 -7.79
N LEU A 133 3.85 -7.11 -8.13
CA LEU A 133 2.87 -6.14 -8.63
C LEU A 133 2.66 -4.97 -7.66
N LEU A 134 2.47 -5.25 -6.36
CA LEU A 134 2.31 -4.20 -5.36
C LEU A 134 3.61 -3.39 -5.18
N ALA A 135 4.77 -4.03 -5.23
CA ALA A 135 6.06 -3.36 -5.12
C ALA A 135 6.29 -2.38 -6.29
N ILE A 136 6.11 -2.83 -7.53
CA ILE A 136 6.22 -1.97 -8.72
C ILE A 136 5.17 -0.86 -8.68
N LYS A 137 3.95 -1.15 -8.22
CA LYS A 137 2.90 -0.13 -8.10
C LYS A 137 3.28 0.92 -7.07
N ASN A 138 3.91 0.55 -5.96
CA ASN A 138 4.41 1.51 -4.98
C ASN A 138 5.48 2.42 -5.59
N GLN A 139 6.43 1.86 -6.34
CA GLN A 139 7.45 2.65 -7.05
C GLN A 139 6.84 3.64 -8.05
N PHE A 140 5.75 3.25 -8.75
CA PHE A 140 5.01 4.18 -9.61
C PHE A 140 4.48 5.39 -8.82
N TYR A 141 3.84 5.14 -7.67
CA TYR A 141 3.33 6.21 -6.83
C TYR A 141 4.44 7.03 -6.16
N ASP A 142 5.58 6.42 -5.83
CA ASP A 142 6.73 7.16 -5.29
C ASP A 142 7.25 8.20 -6.31
N ILE A 143 7.39 7.80 -7.57
CA ILE A 143 7.76 8.72 -8.66
C ILE A 143 6.72 9.85 -8.79
N LEU A 144 5.43 9.51 -8.82
CA LEU A 144 4.34 10.48 -8.90
C LEU A 144 4.40 11.49 -7.74
N ILE A 145 4.63 11.01 -6.53
CA ILE A 145 4.69 11.84 -5.33
C ILE A 145 5.93 12.74 -5.34
N GLU A 146 7.09 12.21 -5.73
CA GLU A 146 8.34 12.98 -5.79
C GLU A 146 8.29 14.08 -6.84
N GLY A 147 7.65 13.81 -7.99
CA GLY A 147 7.51 14.80 -9.06
C GLY A 147 6.33 15.76 -8.90
N CYS A 148 5.47 15.60 -7.89
CA CYS A 148 4.27 16.43 -7.77
C CYS A 148 4.52 17.87 -7.32
N GLY A 149 5.72 18.19 -6.82
CA GLY A 149 6.07 19.53 -6.35
C GLY A 149 5.39 19.95 -5.05
N ASN A 150 4.64 19.07 -4.38
CA ASN A 150 3.99 19.34 -3.09
C ASN A 150 4.48 18.37 -2.00
N LEU A 151 5.47 18.82 -1.23
CA LEU A 151 6.10 18.01 -0.18
C LEU A 151 5.12 17.53 0.89
N VAL A 152 4.18 18.38 1.31
CA VAL A 152 3.22 18.08 2.37
C VAL A 152 2.21 17.03 1.89
N ALA A 153 1.63 17.23 0.70
CA ALA A 153 0.71 16.26 0.11
C ALA A 153 1.40 14.89 -0.07
N GLY A 154 2.66 14.90 -0.51
CA GLY A 154 3.44 13.67 -0.66
C GLY A 154 3.70 12.94 0.66
N GLN A 155 3.99 13.66 1.74
CA GLN A 155 4.14 13.07 3.08
C GLN A 155 2.84 12.44 3.58
N MET A 156 1.71 13.16 3.47
CA MET A 156 0.40 12.67 3.87
C MET A 156 -0.01 11.44 3.06
N LEU A 157 0.22 11.47 1.74
CA LEU A 157 -0.14 10.35 0.86
C LEU A 157 0.71 9.10 1.14
N ARG A 158 2.01 9.25 1.44
CA ARG A 158 2.86 8.12 1.88
C ARG A 158 2.38 7.53 3.20
N GLN A 159 2.07 8.37 4.18
CA GLN A 159 1.55 7.92 5.46
C GLN A 159 0.23 7.17 5.29
N LEU A 160 -0.67 7.68 4.44
CA LEU A 160 -1.93 7.02 4.15
C LEU A 160 -1.70 5.69 3.41
N ASN A 161 -0.84 5.67 2.39
CA ASN A 161 -0.50 4.46 1.61
C ASN A 161 0.04 3.34 2.49
N ASN A 162 0.87 3.66 3.50
CA ASN A 162 1.36 2.69 4.46
C ASN A 162 0.21 2.06 5.24
N ARG A 163 -0.72 2.88 5.77
CA ARG A 163 -1.87 2.42 6.59
C ARG A 163 -2.89 1.59 5.81
N VAL A 164 -2.96 1.72 4.49
CA VAL A 164 -4.01 1.09 3.66
C VAL A 164 -3.50 -0.09 2.84
N THR A 165 -2.35 -0.64 3.21
CA THR A 165 -1.71 -1.76 2.50
C THR A 165 -2.66 -2.96 2.35
N VAL A 166 -3.40 -3.31 3.41
CA VAL A 166 -4.43 -4.36 3.39
C VAL A 166 -5.51 -4.04 2.36
N LEU A 167 -6.08 -2.82 2.42
CA LEU A 167 -7.16 -2.40 1.54
C LEU A 167 -6.72 -2.42 0.07
N ARG A 168 -5.49 -1.99 -0.23
CA ARG A 168 -4.92 -2.03 -1.57
C ARG A 168 -4.74 -3.46 -2.07
N ARG A 169 -4.35 -4.40 -1.20
CA ARG A 169 -4.27 -5.83 -1.55
C ARG A 169 -5.65 -6.41 -1.85
N ILE A 170 -6.65 -6.14 -1.00
CA ILE A 170 -8.04 -6.59 -1.19
C ILE A 170 -8.61 -6.06 -2.52
N SER A 171 -8.38 -4.78 -2.81
CA SER A 171 -8.78 -4.16 -4.07
C SER A 171 -8.13 -4.88 -5.26
N MET A 172 -6.81 -5.06 -5.23
CA MET A 172 -6.07 -5.68 -6.32
C MET A 172 -6.34 -7.18 -6.50
N SER A 173 -6.84 -7.87 -5.47
CA SER A 173 -7.22 -9.29 -5.59
C SER A 173 -8.57 -9.50 -6.26
N GLN A 174 -9.34 -8.43 -6.52
CA GLN A 174 -10.64 -8.56 -7.20
C GLN A 174 -10.47 -9.03 -8.65
N PRO A 175 -11.30 -9.98 -9.13
CA PRO A 175 -11.27 -10.42 -10.53
C PRO A 175 -11.39 -9.25 -11.50
N GLY A 176 -10.52 -9.20 -12.51
CA GLY A 176 -10.52 -8.13 -13.53
C GLY A 176 -9.98 -6.77 -13.08
N ARG A 177 -9.60 -6.57 -11.80
CA ARG A 177 -9.13 -5.26 -11.31
C ARG A 177 -7.81 -4.82 -11.95
N LEU A 178 -6.89 -5.75 -12.20
CA LEU A 178 -5.58 -5.40 -12.76
C LEU A 178 -5.68 -4.80 -14.17
N PRO A 179 -6.33 -5.42 -15.17
CA PRO A 179 -6.55 -4.80 -16.47
C PRO A 179 -7.20 -3.41 -16.38
N GLN A 180 -8.18 -3.26 -15.50
CA GLN A 180 -8.85 -1.99 -15.25
C GLN A 180 -7.88 -0.93 -14.67
N THR A 181 -7.04 -1.33 -13.71
CA THR A 181 -6.01 -0.47 -13.11
C THR A 181 -5.02 0.01 -14.17
N LEU A 182 -4.56 -0.88 -15.05
CA LEU A 182 -3.61 -0.51 -16.11
C LEU A 182 -4.22 0.52 -17.07
N ALA A 183 -5.47 0.34 -17.48
CA ALA A 183 -6.16 1.31 -18.34
C ALA A 183 -6.37 2.67 -17.64
N GLU A 184 -6.73 2.65 -16.35
CA GLU A 184 -6.87 3.87 -15.55
C GLU A 184 -5.54 4.62 -15.42
N LEU A 185 -4.45 3.92 -15.10
CA LEU A 185 -3.13 4.53 -14.95
C LEU A 185 -2.57 5.04 -16.28
N ASP A 186 -2.82 4.34 -17.40
CA ASP A 186 -2.42 4.82 -18.72
C ASP A 186 -3.13 6.13 -19.09
N ALA A 187 -4.44 6.23 -18.83
CA ALA A 187 -5.19 7.47 -19.04
C ALA A 187 -4.66 8.64 -18.18
N ILE A 188 -4.28 8.37 -16.93
CA ILE A 188 -3.66 9.37 -16.04
C ILE A 188 -2.30 9.82 -16.59
N VAL A 189 -1.44 8.87 -16.98
CA VAL A 189 -0.11 9.18 -17.55
C VAL A 189 -0.23 9.95 -18.86
N ALA A 190 -1.19 9.60 -19.72
CA ALA A 190 -1.45 10.34 -20.96
C ALA A 190 -1.87 11.79 -20.69
N ALA A 191 -2.77 12.03 -19.74
CA ALA A 191 -3.16 13.39 -19.34
C ALA A 191 -1.95 14.19 -18.78
N ILE A 192 -1.12 13.54 -17.96
CA ILE A 192 0.13 14.12 -17.45
C ILE A 192 1.06 14.50 -18.60
N GLU A 193 1.30 13.61 -19.58
CA GLU A 193 2.21 13.88 -20.70
C GLU A 193 1.72 15.01 -21.60
N GLN A 194 0.40 15.19 -21.73
CA GLN A 194 -0.22 16.31 -22.44
C GLN A 194 -0.21 17.62 -21.65
N GLY A 195 0.18 17.58 -20.36
CA GLY A 195 0.15 18.74 -19.47
C GLY A 195 -1.25 19.12 -18.99
N ASP A 196 -2.25 18.26 -19.19
CA ASP A 196 -3.63 18.49 -18.74
C ASP A 196 -3.77 18.14 -17.25
N ALA A 197 -3.42 19.11 -16.41
CA ALA A 197 -3.35 18.94 -14.98
C ALA A 197 -4.72 18.66 -14.33
N ASP A 198 -5.79 19.27 -14.83
CA ASP A 198 -7.13 19.12 -14.27
C ASP A 198 -7.71 17.75 -14.65
N GLN A 199 -7.49 17.30 -15.88
CA GLN A 199 -7.86 15.95 -16.30
C GLN A 199 -7.05 14.89 -15.53
N ALA A 200 -5.74 15.08 -15.36
CA ALA A 200 -4.90 14.18 -14.57
C ALA A 200 -5.40 14.04 -13.12
N ALA A 201 -5.80 15.16 -12.50
CA ALA A 201 -6.36 15.17 -11.15
C ALA A 201 -7.66 14.37 -11.07
N ARG A 202 -8.59 14.61 -12.01
CA ARG A 202 -9.90 13.96 -12.04
C ARG A 202 -9.78 12.45 -12.27
N LEU A 203 -8.98 12.03 -13.25
CA LEU A 203 -8.77 10.61 -13.54
C LEU A 203 -8.10 9.87 -12.37
N SER A 204 -7.18 10.54 -11.66
CA SER A 204 -6.52 10.00 -10.47
C SER A 204 -7.51 9.80 -9.31
N ALA A 205 -8.35 10.79 -9.03
CA ALA A 205 -9.42 10.66 -8.05
C ALA A 205 -10.40 9.52 -8.40
N ASP A 206 -10.81 9.42 -9.67
CA ASP A 206 -11.69 8.35 -10.17
C ASP A 206 -11.03 6.96 -10.01
N HIS A 207 -9.73 6.83 -10.28
CA HIS A 207 -8.98 5.59 -10.07
C HIS A 207 -9.04 5.12 -8.61
N VAL A 208 -8.83 6.06 -7.68
CA VAL A 208 -8.89 5.77 -6.23
C VAL A 208 -10.31 5.35 -5.82
N GLN A 209 -11.34 6.04 -6.32
CA GLN A 209 -12.74 5.68 -6.02
C GLN A 209 -13.11 4.28 -6.54
N LYS A 210 -12.67 3.91 -7.75
CA LYS A 210 -12.86 2.55 -8.28
C LYS A 210 -12.12 1.50 -7.47
N ALA A 211 -10.94 1.83 -6.93
CA ALA A 211 -10.24 0.96 -5.99
C ALA A 211 -11.03 0.78 -4.68
N SER A 212 -11.68 1.84 -4.16
CA SER A 212 -12.57 1.80 -2.99
C SER A 212 -13.73 0.84 -3.20
N GLN A 213 -14.42 0.95 -4.33
CA GLN A 213 -15.55 0.08 -4.69
C GLN A 213 -15.17 -1.40 -4.67
N GLY A 214 -13.98 -1.75 -5.17
CA GLY A 214 -13.47 -3.12 -5.11
C GLY A 214 -13.28 -3.64 -3.69
N VAL A 215 -12.84 -2.80 -2.75
CA VAL A 215 -12.71 -3.17 -1.33
C VAL A 215 -14.08 -3.34 -0.70
N LEU A 216 -14.99 -2.37 -0.90
CA LEU A 216 -16.32 -2.38 -0.32
C LEU A 216 -17.13 -3.60 -0.76
N ARG A 217 -17.00 -3.98 -2.04
CA ARG A 217 -17.61 -5.20 -2.58
C ARG A 217 -17.08 -6.45 -1.87
N ALA A 218 -15.76 -6.56 -1.71
CA ALA A 218 -15.15 -7.69 -1.02
C ALA A 218 -15.58 -7.82 0.44
N MET A 219 -15.77 -6.69 1.13
CA MET A 219 -16.29 -6.65 2.50
C MET A 219 -17.75 -7.10 2.56
N ALA A 220 -18.58 -6.65 1.62
CA ALA A 220 -19.98 -7.05 1.54
C ALA A 220 -20.13 -8.56 1.26
N GLU A 221 -19.31 -9.12 0.36
CA GLU A 221 -19.31 -10.56 0.06
C GLU A 221 -18.91 -11.41 1.28
N LYS A 222 -17.98 -10.91 2.13
CA LYS A 222 -17.59 -11.58 3.37
C LYS A 222 -18.64 -11.53 4.48
N ALA A 223 -19.46 -10.48 4.51
CA ALA A 223 -20.52 -10.34 5.53
C ALA A 223 -21.68 -11.33 5.33
N GLY A 224 -21.78 -11.95 4.14
CA GLY A 224 -22.92 -12.80 3.76
C GLY A 224 -24.21 -11.99 3.56
N PRO A 225 -25.28 -12.60 3.00
CA PRO A 225 -26.59 -11.96 3.04
C PRO A 225 -27.02 -11.83 4.50
N ALA A 226 -27.40 -10.60 4.90
CA ALA A 226 -28.02 -10.37 6.20
C ALA A 226 -29.21 -11.32 6.33
N SER A 227 -29.12 -12.25 7.28
CA SER A 227 -30.18 -13.19 7.64
C SER A 227 -31.33 -12.45 8.32
#